data_AF-A0A2V6AV27-F1
#
_entry.id   AF-A0A2V6AV27-F1
#
_cell.length_a   1.000
_cell.length_b   1.000
_cell.length_c   1.000
_cell.angle_alpha   90.00
_cell.angle_beta   90.00
_cell.angle_gamma   90.00
#
_symmetry.space_group_name_H-M   'P 1'
#
loop_
_entity.id
_entity.type
_entity.pdbx_description
1 polymer ?
#
loop_
_entity_poly.entity_id
_entity_poly.type
_entity_poly.pdbx_seq_one_letter_code
_entity_poly.pdbx_strand_id
1 'polypeptide(L)'
;MGTTAGASEPKTMKGDTQEQPLSPPIGTLWYNGDWIVGCDWGINFYGNGLGFHINGVNTHVYDDFVVPSPGWHITGVFCNNLFYTWGSPEFQVLAAIWEIRQGVSNGNGGTLVASGHTYSPTVTATGRDAFCSDPFDDVEYQVLVSNLDINLSPGTYWLNVTPIGTDNNDGYFSDALISATAGAECVGSPCGNNFNAFSNSPEYNEVWKPINGDFSMGVIGGCPGGFNCLLEIISVASSKLSIWPILLPLTGESGVEDRSGKPGGNFTVEMTFTNNIVSFARASSSCGRVASTSINGSALTINLTGVSCNASNITVTANDVKDDAGNNVATACVTMGLLLGDVDGNRVVDSNDLAIVRSQLGQPTNDTNLRSDVNNDGTISNLDLQIVTRQIGTSLPP
;
A
#
# COMPACT_ATOMS: atom_id res chain seq x y z
N MET A 1 -10.87 39.42 -2.70
CA MET A 1 -10.63 38.79 -1.38
C MET A 1 -10.46 37.31 -1.63
N GLY A 2 -9.23 36.88 -1.91
CA GLY A 2 -8.89 35.47 -2.12
C GLY A 2 -8.35 34.92 -0.81
N THR A 3 -8.91 33.81 -0.36
CA THR A 3 -8.48 33.08 0.84
C THR A 3 -7.15 32.40 0.57
N THR A 4 -6.11 32.82 1.28
CA THR A 4 -4.82 32.14 1.38
C THR A 4 -5.03 30.75 1.97
N ALA A 5 -4.57 29.72 1.26
CA ALA A 5 -4.39 28.38 1.81
C ALA A 5 -3.48 28.50 3.04
N GLY A 6 -3.91 27.95 4.17
CA GLY A 6 -3.17 28.03 5.42
C GLY A 6 -1.83 27.33 5.30
N ALA A 7 -0.76 28.04 5.64
CA ALA A 7 0.48 27.38 6.04
C ALA A 7 0.14 26.45 7.21
N SER A 8 0.56 25.20 7.15
CA SER A 8 0.53 24.32 8.32
C SER A 8 1.32 24.99 9.44
N GLU A 9 0.73 25.13 10.63
CA GLU A 9 1.44 25.67 11.78
C GLU A 9 2.69 24.83 12.09
N PRO A 10 3.79 25.46 12.57
CA PRO A 10 4.98 24.73 12.99
C PRO A 10 4.60 23.71 14.07
N LYS A 11 4.80 22.42 13.77
CA LYS A 11 4.53 21.34 14.73
C LYS A 11 5.66 21.30 15.76
N THR A 12 5.33 21.48 17.03
CA THR A 12 6.21 21.09 18.14
C THR A 12 6.29 19.56 18.16
N MET A 13 7.42 19.02 17.72
CA MET A 13 7.60 17.57 17.56
C MET A 13 8.07 16.99 18.90
N LYS A 14 7.12 16.66 19.78
CA LYS A 14 7.38 15.92 21.02
C LYS A 14 6.38 14.78 21.19
N GLY A 15 6.86 13.54 21.10
CA GLY A 15 6.27 12.40 21.80
C GLY A 15 5.00 11.74 21.25
N ASP A 16 4.80 11.68 19.93
CA ASP A 16 3.78 10.79 19.36
C ASP A 16 4.37 9.41 19.10
N THR A 17 4.37 8.55 20.13
CA THR A 17 4.60 7.10 19.94
C THR A 17 3.38 6.52 19.23
N GLN A 18 3.51 6.13 17.96
CA GLN A 18 2.48 5.35 17.29
C GLN A 18 2.54 3.90 17.80
N GLU A 19 1.37 3.30 18.09
CA GLU A 19 1.28 1.90 18.56
C GLU A 19 1.76 0.88 17.51
N GLN A 20 1.95 1.28 16.25
CA GLN A 20 2.47 0.46 15.15
C GLN A 20 3.43 1.30 14.28
N PRO A 21 4.53 0.71 13.77
CA PRO A 21 5.42 1.40 12.84
C PRO A 21 4.70 1.80 11.55
N LEU A 22 5.00 3.00 11.06
CA LEU A 22 4.46 3.53 9.82
C LEU A 22 4.95 2.68 8.64
N SER A 23 4.01 2.05 7.92
CA SER A 23 4.27 1.43 6.62
C SER A 23 4.59 2.50 5.56
N PRO A 24 5.32 2.14 4.48
CA PRO A 24 5.58 3.06 3.38
C PRO A 24 4.27 3.67 2.85
N PRO A 25 4.26 4.96 2.44
CA PRO A 25 3.07 5.61 1.90
C PRO A 25 2.44 4.84 0.74
N ILE A 26 1.11 4.89 0.61
CA ILE A 26 0.41 4.31 -0.54
C ILE A 26 0.95 4.93 -1.84
N GLY A 27 1.19 4.08 -2.84
CA GLY A 27 1.79 4.50 -4.12
C GLY A 27 3.32 4.58 -4.09
N THR A 28 3.98 4.08 -3.05
CA THR A 28 5.44 3.92 -3.03
C THR A 28 5.87 2.98 -4.17
N LEU A 29 6.67 3.51 -5.09
CA LEU A 29 7.29 2.77 -6.20
C LEU A 29 8.65 2.19 -5.81
N TRP A 30 9.36 2.90 -4.92
CA TRP A 30 10.59 2.44 -4.31
C TRP A 30 10.70 2.98 -2.89
N TYR A 31 11.16 2.12 -1.98
CA TYR A 31 11.53 2.48 -0.61
C TYR A 31 12.69 1.60 -0.20
N ASN A 32 13.79 2.22 0.22
CA ASN A 32 15.03 1.48 0.45
C ASN A 32 14.97 0.55 1.69
N GLY A 33 14.00 0.79 2.57
CA GLY A 33 13.72 -0.06 3.73
C GLY A 33 13.72 0.70 5.06
N ASP A 34 13.20 0.01 6.07
CA ASP A 34 13.10 0.47 7.44
C ASP A 34 14.46 0.63 8.11
N TRP A 35 14.51 1.55 9.06
CA TRP A 35 15.69 1.82 9.85
C TRP A 35 16.16 0.59 10.63
N ILE A 36 17.46 0.30 10.57
CA ILE A 36 18.10 -0.68 11.45
C ILE A 36 18.14 -0.08 12.87
N VAL A 37 17.16 -0.42 13.69
CA VAL A 37 17.12 0.01 15.09
C VAL A 37 18.30 -0.60 15.85
N GLY A 38 19.17 0.24 16.41
CA GLY A 38 20.30 -0.21 17.23
C GLY A 38 21.21 0.92 17.71
N CYS A 39 21.80 0.74 18.88
CA CYS A 39 22.59 1.74 19.60
C CYS A 39 24.06 1.87 19.12
N ASP A 40 24.39 1.39 17.92
CA ASP A 40 25.77 1.41 17.43
C ASP A 40 26.08 2.74 16.73
N TRP A 41 26.57 3.70 17.52
CA TRP A 41 26.89 5.08 17.15
C TRP A 41 27.86 5.22 15.95
N GLY A 42 28.51 4.14 15.52
CA GLY A 42 29.47 4.14 14.41
C GLY A 42 28.93 3.73 13.04
N ILE A 43 27.67 3.26 12.94
CA ILE A 43 27.16 2.59 11.72
C ILE A 43 25.82 3.14 11.23
N ASN A 44 25.04 3.83 12.07
CA ASN A 44 23.59 3.95 11.83
C ASN A 44 23.07 5.30 11.33
N PHE A 45 23.91 6.34 11.19
CA PHE A 45 23.44 7.71 10.92
C PHE A 45 24.42 8.54 10.09
N TYR A 46 23.89 9.29 9.12
CA TYR A 46 24.63 10.32 8.38
C TYR A 46 23.86 11.64 8.41
N GLY A 47 24.57 12.76 8.46
CA GLY A 47 23.94 14.08 8.37
C GLY A 47 23.15 14.21 7.08
N ASN A 48 21.89 14.64 7.18
CA ASN A 48 21.02 14.95 6.04
C ASN A 48 20.05 16.06 6.44
N GLY A 49 20.55 17.28 6.52
CA GLY A 49 19.76 18.44 6.94
C GLY A 49 20.42 19.76 6.58
N LEU A 50 19.62 20.82 6.55
CA LEU A 50 20.08 22.21 6.45
C LEU A 50 19.51 23.03 7.62
N GLY A 51 20.33 23.88 8.23
CA GLY A 51 19.89 24.80 9.29
C GLY A 51 19.79 24.20 10.71
N PHE A 52 20.26 22.96 10.90
CA PHE A 52 20.34 22.29 12.20
C PHE A 52 21.70 22.56 12.88
N HIS A 53 21.73 22.59 14.22
CA HIS A 53 22.86 23.08 15.01
C HIS A 53 23.75 21.96 15.56
N ILE A 54 24.66 21.49 14.71
CA ILE A 54 26.09 21.23 14.98
C ILE A 54 26.85 21.64 13.71
N ASN A 55 27.80 22.58 13.81
CA ASN A 55 28.71 23.00 12.74
C ASN A 55 28.08 23.33 11.35
N GLY A 56 26.78 23.64 11.29
CA GLY A 56 26.08 24.04 10.06
C GLY A 56 26.14 23.00 8.94
N VAL A 57 26.15 21.70 9.28
CA VAL A 57 26.48 20.64 8.32
C VAL A 57 25.41 20.51 7.24
N ASN A 58 25.60 21.26 6.15
CA ASN A 58 24.78 21.14 4.96
C ASN A 58 25.20 19.88 4.22
N THR A 59 24.64 18.73 4.62
CA THR A 59 24.90 17.44 3.99
C THR A 59 23.67 16.95 3.26
N HIS A 60 23.91 16.44 2.06
CA HIS A 60 22.93 15.77 1.24
C HIS A 60 23.35 14.32 1.07
N VAL A 61 22.49 13.40 1.47
CA VAL A 61 22.68 11.97 1.24
C VAL A 61 21.85 11.54 0.05
N TYR A 62 22.50 10.85 -0.88
CA TYR A 62 21.91 10.31 -2.09
C TYR A 62 21.94 8.80 -2.03
N ASP A 63 20.88 8.14 -2.46
CA ASP A 63 20.84 6.68 -2.59
C ASP A 63 20.16 6.25 -3.88
N ASP A 64 20.51 5.09 -4.41
CA ASP A 64 20.10 4.69 -5.76
C ASP A 64 18.77 3.95 -5.81
N PHE A 65 18.05 4.15 -6.91
CA PHE A 65 16.82 3.43 -7.24
C PHE A 65 16.75 3.12 -8.72
N VAL A 66 16.04 2.04 -9.06
CA VAL A 66 15.87 1.58 -10.43
C VAL A 66 14.44 1.83 -10.90
N VAL A 67 14.31 2.59 -11.98
CA VAL A 67 13.07 2.76 -12.72
C VAL A 67 13.01 1.66 -13.80
N PRO A 68 12.09 0.69 -13.72
CA PRO A 68 11.90 -0.32 -14.74
C PRO A 68 11.19 0.25 -15.99
N SER A 69 11.17 -0.54 -17.07
CA SER A 69 10.26 -0.30 -18.19
C SER A 69 8.79 -0.35 -17.72
N PRO A 70 7.91 0.56 -18.17
CA PRO A 70 8.10 1.59 -19.21
C PRO A 70 8.65 2.95 -18.72
N GLY A 71 8.87 3.11 -17.42
CA GLY A 71 9.17 4.38 -16.77
C GLY A 71 8.25 4.62 -15.58
N TRP A 72 8.44 5.72 -14.87
CA TRP A 72 7.60 6.15 -13.74
C TRP A 72 7.10 7.58 -13.94
N HIS A 73 5.91 7.84 -13.42
CA HIS A 73 5.39 9.18 -13.15
C HIS A 73 5.43 9.41 -11.64
N ILE A 74 6.37 10.22 -11.18
CA ILE A 74 6.63 10.49 -9.76
C ILE A 74 5.74 11.64 -9.29
N THR A 75 5.02 11.38 -8.20
CA THR A 75 4.10 12.31 -7.53
C THR A 75 4.57 12.73 -6.14
N GLY A 76 5.56 12.04 -5.59
CA GLY A 76 6.20 12.43 -4.34
C GLY A 76 7.53 11.73 -4.09
N VAL A 77 8.30 12.27 -3.16
CA VAL A 77 9.55 11.68 -2.65
C VAL A 77 9.63 11.92 -1.15
N PHE A 78 10.27 11.03 -0.42
CA PHE A 78 10.44 11.17 1.02
C PHE A 78 11.77 10.63 1.52
N CYS A 79 12.20 11.09 2.69
CA CYS A 79 13.23 10.47 3.50
C CYS A 79 12.70 10.23 4.91
N ASN A 80 13.27 9.25 5.60
CA ASN A 80 13.09 9.07 7.03
C ASN A 80 14.36 9.53 7.72
N ASN A 81 14.21 10.49 8.62
CA ASN A 81 15.31 11.04 9.40
C ASN A 81 15.03 10.83 10.88
N LEU A 82 16.07 10.44 11.61
CA LEU A 82 16.15 10.63 13.04
C LEU A 82 16.44 12.11 13.31
N PHE A 83 15.59 12.74 14.11
CA PHE A 83 15.83 14.11 14.56
C PHE A 83 16.39 14.04 15.97
N TYR A 84 17.68 14.34 16.08
CA TYR A 84 18.40 14.29 17.34
C TYR A 84 18.28 15.64 18.05
N THR A 85 17.83 15.65 19.30
CA THR A 85 17.70 16.89 20.09
C THR A 85 18.28 16.73 21.49
N TRP A 86 19.43 17.34 21.75
CA TRP A 86 20.02 17.32 23.10
C TRP A 86 19.36 18.39 23.97
N GLY A 87 18.20 18.06 24.54
CA GLY A 87 17.49 18.93 25.49
C GLY A 87 16.78 20.13 24.86
N SER A 88 16.76 20.25 23.52
CA SER A 88 15.89 21.20 22.84
C SER A 88 14.43 20.75 22.99
N PRO A 89 13.53 21.59 23.54
CA PRO A 89 12.12 21.24 23.68
C PRO A 89 11.34 21.35 22.36
N GLU A 90 11.91 21.97 21.32
CA GLU A 90 11.20 22.29 20.07
C GLU A 90 12.15 22.29 18.87
N PHE A 91 12.06 21.27 18.02
CA PHE A 91 12.66 21.27 16.68
C PHE A 91 11.59 21.43 15.61
N GLN A 92 11.92 22.12 14.53
CA GLN A 92 10.97 22.41 13.45
C GLN A 92 11.57 22.09 12.09
N VAL A 93 10.84 21.32 11.29
CA VAL A 93 11.10 21.17 9.85
C VAL A 93 10.28 22.23 9.12
N LEU A 94 10.97 23.20 8.53
CA LEU A 94 10.39 24.38 7.87
C LEU A 94 10.23 24.20 6.37
N ALA A 95 11.08 23.37 5.77
CA ALA A 95 11.09 23.13 4.33
C ALA A 95 11.78 21.80 4.03
N ALA A 96 11.75 21.39 2.77
CA ALA A 96 12.60 20.30 2.27
C ALA A 96 13.02 20.63 0.85
N ILE A 97 14.26 20.29 0.51
CA ILE A 97 14.75 20.26 -0.87
C ILE A 97 14.94 18.82 -1.31
N TRP A 98 14.87 18.59 -2.61
CA TRP A 98 15.06 17.25 -3.16
C TRP A 98 15.70 17.31 -4.55
N GLU A 99 16.40 16.24 -4.90
CA GLU A 99 17.04 16.07 -6.18
C GLU A 99 16.92 14.61 -6.65
N ILE A 100 16.80 14.42 -7.96
CA ILE A 100 16.92 13.14 -8.65
C ILE A 100 18.05 13.27 -9.67
N ARG A 101 19.04 12.39 -9.60
CA ARG A 101 20.25 12.42 -10.42
C ARG A 101 20.48 11.10 -11.14
N GLN A 102 21.31 11.10 -12.19
CA GLN A 102 21.79 9.89 -12.85
C GLN A 102 23.31 9.90 -13.02
N GLY A 103 23.92 8.73 -12.86
CA GLY A 103 25.37 8.56 -13.04
C GLY A 103 26.20 9.19 -11.93
N VAL A 104 25.70 9.20 -10.69
CA VAL A 104 26.46 9.63 -9.51
C VAL A 104 27.60 8.65 -9.26
N SER A 105 28.78 9.16 -8.95
CA SER A 105 30.00 8.38 -8.65
C SER A 105 30.96 9.19 -7.79
N ASN A 106 32.04 8.56 -7.29
CA ASN A 106 33.00 9.23 -6.42
C ASN A 106 33.57 10.53 -7.05
N GLY A 107 33.32 11.67 -6.41
CA GLY A 107 33.75 12.99 -6.91
C GLY A 107 32.90 13.56 -8.05
N ASN A 108 31.83 12.90 -8.47
CA ASN A 108 31.01 13.28 -9.61
C ASN A 108 29.50 13.12 -9.32
N GLY A 109 28.79 14.25 -9.28
CA GLY A 109 27.34 14.30 -9.03
C GLY A 109 26.46 13.89 -10.21
N GLY A 110 27.05 13.41 -11.30
CA GLY A 110 26.32 12.99 -12.48
C GLY A 110 25.47 14.10 -13.09
N THR A 111 24.37 13.70 -13.73
CA THR A 111 23.40 14.62 -14.34
C THR A 111 22.25 14.87 -13.37
N LEU A 112 21.93 16.14 -13.13
CA LEU A 112 20.70 16.53 -12.44
C LEU A 112 19.51 16.32 -13.37
N VAL A 113 18.62 15.39 -13.04
CA VAL A 113 17.44 15.06 -13.84
C VAL A 113 16.23 15.88 -13.41
N ALA A 114 16.02 16.00 -12.10
CA ALA A 114 14.95 16.81 -11.52
C ALA A 114 15.37 17.33 -10.15
N SER A 115 14.82 18.46 -9.73
CA SER A 115 15.04 19.04 -8.40
C SER A 115 13.89 19.95 -8.02
N GLY A 116 13.70 20.18 -6.73
CA GLY A 116 12.73 21.14 -6.24
C GLY A 116 12.88 21.45 -4.76
N HIS A 117 11.95 22.26 -4.28
CA HIS A 117 11.83 22.60 -2.87
C HIS A 117 10.35 22.72 -2.48
N THR A 118 10.05 22.52 -1.20
CA THR A 118 8.74 22.83 -0.61
C THR A 118 8.95 23.54 0.73
N TYR A 119 8.09 24.52 1.02
CA TYR A 119 8.04 25.21 2.33
C TYR A 119 7.02 24.58 3.29
N SER A 120 6.38 23.49 2.89
CA SER A 120 5.39 22.78 3.69
C SER A 120 5.46 21.28 3.44
N PRO A 121 6.59 20.62 3.77
CA PRO A 121 6.66 19.17 3.71
C PRO A 121 5.69 18.55 4.71
N THR A 122 5.16 17.37 4.39
CA THR A 122 4.38 16.61 5.38
C THR A 122 5.35 15.85 6.28
N VAL A 123 5.28 16.10 7.58
CA VAL A 123 6.14 15.47 8.58
C VAL A 123 5.31 14.60 9.51
N THR A 124 5.69 13.31 9.58
CA THR A 124 4.94 12.27 10.29
C THR A 124 5.89 11.37 11.07
N ALA A 125 5.63 11.14 12.36
CA ALA A 125 6.40 10.19 13.16
C ALA A 125 6.23 8.79 12.58
N THR A 126 7.34 8.05 12.42
CA THR A 126 7.28 6.68 11.91
C THR A 126 6.96 5.65 12.99
N GLY A 127 6.96 6.06 14.26
CA GLY A 127 6.83 5.15 15.39
C GLY A 127 8.10 4.34 15.70
N ARG A 128 9.21 4.59 14.98
CA ARG A 128 10.53 4.05 15.31
C ARG A 128 11.31 5.09 16.11
N ASP A 129 11.94 4.65 17.18
CA ASP A 129 12.72 5.48 18.09
C ASP A 129 14.05 4.81 18.45
N ALA A 130 15.03 5.62 18.84
CA ALA A 130 16.30 5.12 19.33
C ALA A 130 16.12 4.68 20.79
N PHE A 131 15.75 3.41 21.05
CA PHE A 131 15.80 2.81 22.39
C PHE A 131 17.25 2.57 22.86
N CYS A 132 18.08 3.60 22.76
CA CYS A 132 19.23 3.74 23.64
C CYS A 132 18.68 4.12 25.00
N SER A 133 19.35 3.81 26.11
CA SER A 133 18.98 4.27 27.45
C SER A 133 19.16 5.79 27.64
N ASP A 134 18.84 6.57 26.61
CA ASP A 134 18.94 8.00 26.54
C ASP A 134 17.63 8.61 27.08
N PRO A 135 17.68 9.53 28.07
CA PRO A 135 16.51 10.30 28.49
C PRO A 135 15.92 11.24 27.43
N PHE A 136 16.53 11.36 26.24
CA PHE A 136 16.06 12.20 25.14
C PHE A 136 15.30 11.34 24.10
N ASP A 137 13.99 11.58 23.96
CA ASP A 137 13.07 10.85 23.05
C ASP A 137 13.44 11.08 21.56
N ASP A 138 14.48 10.40 21.05
CA ASP A 138 14.89 10.49 19.65
C ASP A 138 13.93 9.66 18.77
N VAL A 139 13.11 10.36 17.99
CA VAL A 139 12.07 9.77 17.14
C VAL A 139 12.43 9.92 15.67
N GLU A 140 12.20 8.87 14.90
CA GLU A 140 12.29 8.92 13.44
C GLU A 140 11.03 9.55 12.85
N TYR A 141 11.22 10.48 11.92
CA TYR A 141 10.14 11.12 11.18
C TYR A 141 10.34 10.97 9.69
N GLN A 142 9.25 10.66 8.99
CA GLN A 142 9.17 10.79 7.55
C GLN A 142 8.96 12.25 7.17
N VAL A 143 9.79 12.74 6.24
CA VAL A 143 9.65 14.05 5.59
C VAL A 143 9.26 13.83 4.14
N LEU A 144 7.98 14.07 3.83
CA LEU A 144 7.38 13.83 2.53
C LEU A 144 7.21 15.14 1.73
N VAL A 145 7.72 15.12 0.51
CA VAL A 145 7.44 16.12 -0.54
C VAL A 145 6.48 15.51 -1.55
N SER A 146 5.30 16.11 -1.71
CA SER A 146 4.22 15.63 -2.59
C SER A 146 3.90 16.63 -3.70
N ASN A 147 2.90 16.31 -4.53
CA ASN A 147 2.45 17.11 -5.67
C ASN A 147 3.54 17.33 -6.73
N LEU A 148 4.39 16.32 -6.93
CA LEU A 148 5.36 16.31 -8.02
C LEU A 148 4.68 15.86 -9.32
N ASP A 149 5.28 16.26 -10.44
CA ASP A 149 4.84 15.88 -11.79
C ASP A 149 6.09 15.62 -12.65
N ILE A 150 6.70 14.45 -12.46
CA ILE A 150 8.00 14.12 -13.05
C ILE A 150 7.89 12.77 -13.76
N ASN A 151 8.25 12.73 -15.04
CA ASN A 151 8.36 11.48 -15.77
C ASN A 151 9.81 11.02 -15.84
N LEU A 152 10.09 9.82 -15.33
CA LEU A 152 11.38 9.17 -15.49
C LEU A 152 11.27 8.03 -16.50
N SER A 153 12.22 7.98 -17.43
CA SER A 153 12.41 6.83 -18.30
C SER A 153 13.08 5.68 -17.53
N PRO A 154 13.10 4.46 -18.08
CA PRO A 154 13.80 3.36 -17.44
C PRO A 154 15.29 3.66 -17.25
N GLY A 155 15.83 3.34 -16.07
CA GLY A 155 17.22 3.60 -15.73
C GLY A 155 17.50 3.58 -14.23
N THR A 156 18.77 3.77 -13.87
CA THR A 156 19.22 3.92 -12.48
C THR A 156 19.34 5.39 -12.15
N TYR A 157 18.81 5.79 -10.99
CA TYR A 157 18.76 7.15 -10.49
C TYR A 157 19.25 7.21 -9.05
N TRP A 158 19.59 8.40 -8.56
CA TRP A 158 19.91 8.67 -7.17
C TRP A 158 18.96 9.72 -6.62
N LEU A 159 18.29 9.41 -5.52
CA LEU A 159 17.38 10.31 -4.82
C LEU A 159 18.11 11.00 -3.68
N ASN A 160 17.86 12.29 -3.50
CA ASN A 160 18.09 13.00 -2.25
C ASN A 160 16.82 13.72 -1.83
N VAL A 161 16.51 13.67 -0.54
CA VAL A 161 15.54 14.55 0.13
C VAL A 161 16.23 15.06 1.39
N THR A 162 16.40 16.37 1.49
CA THR A 162 17.08 17.01 2.63
C THR A 162 16.09 17.95 3.34
N PRO A 163 15.68 17.65 4.58
CA PRO A 163 14.90 18.57 5.39
C PRO A 163 15.69 19.85 5.69
N ILE A 164 14.97 20.96 5.75
CA ILE A 164 15.45 22.25 6.23
C ILE A 164 14.71 22.55 7.52
N GLY A 165 15.43 22.84 8.59
CA GLY A 165 14.84 23.15 9.87
C GLY A 165 15.59 24.20 10.66
N THR A 166 15.19 24.35 11.91
CA THR A 166 15.83 25.21 12.90
C THR A 166 15.69 24.60 14.29
N ASP A 167 16.67 24.90 15.14
CA ASP A 167 16.68 24.71 16.60
C ASP A 167 16.04 25.89 17.35
N ASN A 168 15.40 26.83 16.62
CA ASN A 168 14.89 28.10 17.16
C ASN A 168 15.97 28.97 17.85
N ASN A 169 17.27 28.75 17.59
CA ASN A 169 18.40 29.37 18.30
C ASN A 169 18.28 29.23 19.84
N ASP A 170 17.71 28.15 20.34
CA ASP A 170 17.55 27.91 21.78
C ASP A 170 18.89 27.59 22.48
N GLY A 171 19.96 27.40 21.71
CA GLY A 171 21.32 27.15 22.18
C GLY A 171 21.62 25.67 22.47
N TYR A 172 20.69 24.77 22.14
CA TYR A 172 20.83 23.33 22.30
C TYR A 172 21.23 22.65 20.97
N PHE A 173 21.83 21.47 21.07
CA PHE A 173 22.28 20.72 19.88
C PHE A 173 21.09 20.06 19.18
N SER A 174 21.03 20.24 17.86
CA SER A 174 20.07 19.52 17.02
C SER A 174 20.69 19.08 15.70
N ASP A 175 20.28 17.91 15.21
CA ASP A 175 20.68 17.41 13.89
C ASP A 175 19.55 16.63 13.22
N ALA A 176 19.57 16.61 11.89
CA ALA A 176 18.70 15.77 11.09
C ALA A 176 19.57 14.69 10.43
N LEU A 177 19.41 13.47 10.89
CA LEU A 177 20.22 12.33 10.49
C LEU A 177 19.37 11.40 9.63
N ILE A 178 19.81 11.05 8.43
CA ILE A 178 19.09 10.06 7.64
C ILE A 178 19.29 8.65 8.24
N SER A 179 18.20 7.90 8.35
CA SER A 179 18.21 6.57 8.95
C SER A 179 18.87 5.55 8.02
N ALA A 180 19.80 4.75 8.55
CA ALA A 180 20.42 3.64 7.81
C ALA A 180 19.48 2.43 7.70
N THR A 181 19.46 1.74 6.57
CA THR A 181 18.62 0.55 6.35
C THR A 181 19.42 -0.66 5.86
N ALA A 182 18.88 -1.85 6.14
CA ALA A 182 19.32 -3.13 5.58
C ALA A 182 18.25 -3.73 4.63
N GLY A 183 17.26 -2.94 4.22
CA GLY A 183 16.20 -3.39 3.30
C GLY A 183 14.98 -4.04 3.96
N ALA A 184 14.77 -3.91 5.27
CA ALA A 184 13.55 -4.41 5.91
C ALA A 184 12.32 -3.69 5.34
N GLU A 185 11.26 -4.43 4.97
CA GLU A 185 10.04 -3.87 4.35
C GLU A 185 10.29 -2.95 3.14
N CYS A 186 11.41 -3.14 2.43
CA CYS A 186 11.73 -2.37 1.24
C CYS A 186 10.70 -2.58 0.12
N VAL A 187 10.61 -1.62 -0.79
CA VAL A 187 9.79 -1.68 -2.00
C VAL A 187 10.68 -1.37 -3.20
N GLY A 188 10.51 -2.10 -4.30
CA GLY A 188 11.28 -1.88 -5.52
C GLY A 188 12.73 -2.35 -5.41
N SER A 189 13.61 -1.80 -6.24
CA SER A 189 15.03 -2.16 -6.27
C SER A 189 15.91 -0.94 -6.46
N PRO A 190 17.14 -0.94 -5.90
CA PRO A 190 17.69 -1.91 -4.97
C PRO A 190 17.02 -1.84 -3.60
N CYS A 191 17.24 -2.86 -2.77
CA CYS A 191 16.60 -3.02 -1.46
C CYS A 191 17.68 -3.02 -0.38
N GLY A 192 18.11 -1.82 0.05
CA GLY A 192 18.97 -1.57 1.20
C GLY A 192 20.16 -2.52 1.37
N ASN A 193 20.84 -2.91 0.28
CA ASN A 193 21.86 -3.95 0.33
C ASN A 193 23.02 -3.82 -0.68
N ASN A 194 23.17 -2.67 -1.32
CA ASN A 194 24.16 -2.48 -2.39
C ASN A 194 25.20 -1.40 -2.06
N PHE A 195 25.07 -0.68 -0.95
CA PHE A 195 26.02 0.33 -0.45
C PHE A 195 26.42 1.33 -1.55
N ASN A 196 25.42 1.84 -2.26
CA ASN A 196 25.60 2.71 -3.41
C ASN A 196 25.14 4.15 -3.12
N ALA A 197 25.23 4.53 -1.84
CA ALA A 197 24.93 5.87 -1.36
C ALA A 197 26.13 6.82 -1.46
N PHE A 198 25.85 8.12 -1.56
CA PHE A 198 26.85 9.18 -1.66
C PHE A 198 26.50 10.38 -0.77
N SER A 199 27.50 10.97 -0.11
CA SER A 199 27.36 12.26 0.58
C SER A 199 27.88 13.39 -0.31
N ASN A 200 27.19 14.54 -0.25
CA ASN A 200 27.71 15.79 -0.76
C ASN A 200 27.58 16.86 0.32
N SER A 201 28.72 17.20 0.93
CA SER A 201 28.90 18.30 1.87
C SER A 201 30.25 18.99 1.61
N PRO A 202 30.27 19.97 0.68
CA PRO A 202 31.50 20.68 0.31
C PRO A 202 32.19 21.38 1.49
N GLU A 203 31.42 21.77 2.50
CA GLU A 203 31.93 22.42 3.72
C GLU A 203 32.86 21.51 4.55
N TYR A 204 32.69 20.18 4.41
CA TYR A 204 33.53 19.16 5.04
C TYR A 204 34.53 18.53 4.07
N ASN A 205 34.70 19.11 2.88
CA ASN A 205 35.49 18.54 1.80
C ASN A 205 35.00 17.13 1.40
N GLU A 206 33.70 16.86 1.57
CA GLU A 206 33.02 15.66 1.11
C GLU A 206 32.25 15.97 -0.17
N VAL A 207 32.85 15.70 -1.32
CA VAL A 207 32.25 16.02 -2.63
C VAL A 207 31.91 14.71 -3.33
N TRP A 208 30.64 14.34 -3.35
CA TRP A 208 30.14 13.07 -3.91
C TRP A 208 30.91 11.86 -3.38
N LYS A 209 31.11 11.81 -2.07
CA LYS A 209 31.91 10.78 -1.40
C LYS A 209 31.05 9.52 -1.21
N PRO A 210 31.52 8.33 -1.59
CA PRO A 210 30.80 7.08 -1.32
C PRO A 210 30.60 6.88 0.18
N ILE A 211 29.41 6.45 0.56
CA ILE A 211 29.06 6.06 1.93
C ILE A 211 28.91 4.55 1.98
N ASN A 212 29.45 3.92 3.02
CA ASN A 212 29.31 2.48 3.23
C ASN A 212 28.02 2.19 4.03
N GLY A 213 26.89 2.28 3.35
CA GLY A 213 25.56 2.06 3.91
C GLY A 213 24.47 2.44 2.91
N ASP A 214 23.24 2.05 3.21
CA ASP A 214 22.04 2.41 2.45
C ASP A 214 21.06 3.10 3.40
N PHE A 215 20.20 3.97 2.88
CA PHE A 215 19.43 4.92 3.69
C PHE A 215 17.94 4.93 3.37
N SER A 216 17.12 5.09 4.42
CA SER A 216 15.66 5.06 4.36
C SER A 216 15.08 6.27 3.63
N MET A 217 14.88 6.13 2.33
CA MET A 217 14.22 7.11 1.46
C MET A 217 13.38 6.39 0.41
N GLY A 218 12.48 7.13 -0.24
CA GLY A 218 11.55 6.52 -1.18
C GLY A 218 10.94 7.47 -2.20
N VAL A 219 10.40 6.86 -3.25
CA VAL A 219 9.75 7.51 -4.39
C VAL A 219 8.29 7.04 -4.42
N ILE A 220 7.37 7.98 -4.56
CA ILE A 220 5.93 7.77 -4.68
C ILE A 220 5.51 8.16 -6.09
N GLY A 221 4.65 7.36 -6.69
CA GLY A 221 4.14 7.64 -8.02
C GLY A 221 3.34 6.49 -8.60
N GLY A 222 3.26 6.51 -9.92
CA GLY A 222 2.70 5.45 -10.73
C GLY A 222 3.54 5.21 -11.98
N CYS A 223 2.98 4.45 -12.89
CA CYS A 223 3.49 4.30 -14.24
C CYS A 223 2.93 5.45 -15.11
N PRO A 224 3.64 5.84 -16.20
CA PRO A 224 3.19 6.90 -17.10
C PRO A 224 1.73 6.70 -17.52
N GLY A 225 0.88 7.72 -17.32
CA GLY A 225 -0.57 7.62 -17.57
C GLY A 225 -1.44 7.53 -16.32
N GLY A 226 -0.86 7.45 -15.12
CA GLY A 226 -1.58 7.56 -13.84
C GLY A 226 -2.05 6.24 -13.22
N PHE A 227 -1.41 5.11 -13.56
CA PHE A 227 -1.71 3.77 -13.03
C PHE A 227 -0.70 3.33 -11.97
N ASN A 228 -1.06 2.38 -11.09
CA ASN A 228 -0.09 1.77 -10.17
C ASN A 228 0.89 0.91 -10.97
N CYS A 229 2.18 0.89 -10.62
CA CYS A 229 3.15 0.06 -11.36
C CYS A 229 3.07 -1.43 -11.07
N LEU A 230 2.22 -1.85 -10.14
CA LEU A 230 1.93 -3.26 -9.86
C LEU A 230 0.49 -3.55 -10.25
N LEU A 231 0.30 -4.56 -11.09
CA LEU A 231 -1.01 -5.16 -11.34
C LEU A 231 -1.23 -6.27 -10.30
N GLU A 232 -2.22 -6.10 -9.45
CA GLU A 232 -2.57 -7.08 -8.41
C GLU A 232 -4.09 -7.15 -8.25
N ILE A 233 -4.59 -8.29 -7.76
CA ILE A 233 -6.00 -8.44 -7.38
C ILE A 233 -6.22 -7.83 -5.99
N ILE A 234 -7.17 -6.91 -5.85
CA ILE A 234 -7.39 -6.15 -4.60
C ILE A 234 -8.74 -6.45 -3.94
N SER A 235 -9.72 -6.92 -4.70
CA SER A 235 -10.99 -7.36 -4.13
C SER A 235 -11.66 -8.38 -5.03
N VAL A 236 -12.43 -9.27 -4.42
CA VAL A 236 -13.26 -10.23 -5.15
C VAL A 236 -14.62 -10.32 -4.50
N ALA A 237 -15.64 -10.42 -5.32
CA ALA A 237 -17.03 -10.45 -4.90
C ALA A 237 -17.80 -11.52 -5.67
N SER A 238 -18.69 -12.23 -4.97
CA SER A 238 -19.78 -12.96 -5.62
C SER A 238 -21.00 -12.06 -5.72
N SER A 239 -21.36 -11.71 -6.94
CA SER A 239 -22.53 -10.89 -7.24
C SER A 239 -23.64 -11.73 -7.85
N LYS A 240 -24.86 -11.26 -7.63
CA LYS A 240 -26.04 -11.68 -8.40
C LYS A 240 -26.47 -10.49 -9.25
N LEU A 241 -27.60 -10.57 -9.96
CA LEU A 241 -28.18 -9.43 -10.70
C LEU A 241 -28.57 -8.21 -9.81
N SER A 242 -28.15 -8.19 -8.54
CA SER A 242 -28.32 -7.13 -7.55
C SER A 242 -26.99 -6.39 -7.34
N ILE A 243 -27.06 -5.13 -6.93
CA ILE A 243 -25.91 -4.26 -6.67
C ILE A 243 -25.17 -4.58 -5.36
N TRP A 244 -25.65 -5.52 -4.55
CA TRP A 244 -25.04 -5.88 -3.26
C TRP A 244 -24.33 -7.24 -3.34
N PRO A 245 -22.99 -7.24 -3.48
CA PRO A 245 -22.20 -8.46 -3.54
C PRO A 245 -21.93 -9.07 -2.16
N ILE A 246 -21.57 -10.34 -2.15
CA ILE A 246 -20.88 -10.98 -1.02
C ILE A 246 -19.38 -10.86 -1.28
N LEU A 247 -18.65 -10.19 -0.39
CA LEU A 247 -17.19 -10.09 -0.48
C LEU A 247 -16.54 -11.46 -0.21
N LEU A 248 -15.53 -11.78 -0.99
CA LEU A 248 -14.74 -13.00 -0.89
C LEU A 248 -13.31 -12.62 -0.47
N PRO A 249 -12.89 -12.96 0.76
CA PRO A 249 -11.53 -12.71 1.23
C PRO A 249 -10.46 -13.28 0.28
N LEU A 250 -9.42 -12.49 0.04
CA LEU A 250 -8.26 -12.91 -0.76
C LEU A 250 -7.29 -13.81 0.03
N THR A 251 -7.32 -13.73 1.35
CA THR A 251 -6.48 -14.50 2.27
C THR A 251 -7.31 -15.05 3.43
N GLY A 252 -6.79 -16.09 4.07
CA GLY A 252 -7.47 -16.72 5.20
C GLY A 252 -8.69 -17.53 4.77
N GLU A 253 -9.71 -17.50 5.62
CA GLU A 253 -10.91 -18.30 5.47
C GLU A 253 -11.81 -17.78 4.33
N SER A 254 -12.30 -18.65 3.46
CA SER A 254 -13.15 -18.24 2.33
C SER A 254 -14.49 -17.69 2.81
N GLY A 255 -14.96 -16.64 2.14
CA GLY A 255 -16.32 -16.14 2.29
C GLY A 255 -17.35 -17.15 1.78
N VAL A 256 -18.53 -17.16 2.38
CA VAL A 256 -19.64 -18.06 2.01
C VAL A 256 -20.60 -17.36 1.05
N GLU A 257 -20.82 -17.95 -0.14
CA GLU A 257 -21.95 -17.63 -1.01
C GLU A 257 -23.10 -18.59 -0.69
N ASP A 258 -24.10 -18.05 -0.01
CA ASP A 258 -25.23 -18.80 0.52
C ASP A 258 -26.48 -18.76 -0.38
N ARG A 259 -26.47 -17.93 -1.43
CA ARG A 259 -27.61 -17.76 -2.31
C ARG A 259 -27.51 -18.67 -3.52
N SER A 260 -28.67 -19.15 -3.96
CA SER A 260 -28.78 -20.08 -5.07
C SER A 260 -28.26 -19.48 -6.38
N GLY A 261 -27.78 -20.36 -7.26
CA GLY A 261 -27.48 -20.01 -8.65
C GLY A 261 -28.71 -19.97 -9.55
N LYS A 262 -29.94 -20.02 -8.99
CA LYS A 262 -31.19 -20.27 -9.72
C LYS A 262 -31.14 -21.57 -10.56
N PRO A 263 -32.18 -21.93 -11.33
CA PRO A 263 -32.06 -23.00 -12.30
C PRO A 263 -30.88 -22.74 -13.25
N GLY A 264 -29.99 -23.72 -13.38
CA GLY A 264 -28.77 -23.62 -14.19
C GLY A 264 -27.48 -23.35 -13.39
N GLY A 265 -27.55 -23.06 -12.09
CA GLY A 265 -26.35 -22.92 -11.25
C GLY A 265 -25.45 -21.77 -11.69
N ASN A 266 -26.05 -20.59 -11.87
CA ASN A 266 -25.39 -19.39 -12.37
C ASN A 266 -24.88 -18.51 -11.23
N PHE A 267 -23.60 -18.14 -11.30
CA PHE A 267 -22.92 -17.29 -10.33
C PHE A 267 -22.07 -16.27 -11.08
N THR A 268 -21.92 -15.08 -10.53
CA THR A 268 -21.03 -14.06 -11.09
C THR A 268 -19.94 -13.77 -10.06
N VAL A 269 -18.69 -13.95 -10.46
CA VAL A 269 -17.53 -13.58 -9.66
C VAL A 269 -16.86 -12.38 -10.32
N GLU A 270 -16.73 -11.30 -9.58
CA GLU A 270 -16.06 -10.08 -10.03
C GLU A 270 -14.74 -9.93 -9.29
N MET A 271 -13.63 -9.95 -10.04
CA MET A 271 -12.28 -9.70 -9.55
C MET A 271 -11.90 -8.26 -9.90
N THR A 272 -11.54 -7.45 -8.92
CA THR A 272 -11.06 -6.08 -9.12
C THR A 272 -9.56 -6.03 -8.93
N PHE A 273 -8.88 -5.32 -9.83
CA PHE A 273 -7.43 -5.16 -9.84
C PHE A 273 -7.01 -3.72 -9.52
N THR A 274 -5.74 -3.54 -9.18
CA THR A 274 -5.12 -2.22 -8.97
C THR A 274 -5.16 -1.33 -10.22
N ASN A 275 -5.12 -1.94 -11.41
CA ASN A 275 -5.03 -1.27 -12.70
C ASN A 275 -6.16 -1.69 -13.65
N ASN A 276 -6.36 -0.89 -14.70
CA ASN A 276 -7.23 -1.27 -15.80
C ASN A 276 -6.68 -2.52 -16.50
N ILE A 277 -7.55 -3.50 -16.70
CA ILE A 277 -7.20 -4.73 -17.40
C ILE A 277 -7.45 -4.52 -18.88
N VAL A 278 -6.55 -5.02 -19.73
CA VAL A 278 -6.73 -5.01 -21.19
C VAL A 278 -6.94 -6.41 -21.75
N SER A 279 -6.40 -7.44 -21.08
CA SER A 279 -6.55 -8.83 -21.52
C SER A 279 -6.28 -9.82 -20.40
N PHE A 280 -6.69 -11.07 -20.61
CA PHE A 280 -6.30 -12.23 -19.81
C PHE A 280 -6.28 -13.47 -20.71
N ALA A 281 -5.55 -14.52 -20.35
CA ALA A 281 -5.46 -15.72 -21.18
C ALA A 281 -6.70 -16.63 -21.05
N ARG A 282 -7.09 -16.98 -19.82
CA ARG A 282 -8.27 -17.82 -19.56
C ARG A 282 -8.82 -17.65 -18.15
N ALA A 283 -10.13 -17.86 -18.03
CA ALA A 283 -10.81 -18.04 -16.75
C ALA A 283 -11.26 -19.50 -16.59
N SER A 284 -11.25 -20.01 -15.37
CA SER A 284 -11.70 -21.36 -15.03
C SER A 284 -12.35 -21.39 -13.64
N SER A 285 -13.17 -22.41 -13.40
CA SER A 285 -13.73 -22.72 -12.09
C SER A 285 -13.50 -24.20 -11.80
N SER A 286 -13.22 -24.54 -10.54
CA SER A 286 -13.12 -25.92 -10.05
C SER A 286 -14.46 -26.66 -10.06
N CYS A 287 -15.57 -25.94 -10.17
CA CYS A 287 -16.92 -26.51 -10.28
C CYS A 287 -17.81 -25.70 -11.21
N GLY A 288 -18.64 -26.39 -11.99
CA GLY A 288 -19.36 -25.79 -13.10
C GLY A 288 -18.40 -25.43 -14.24
N ARG A 289 -18.78 -24.42 -15.05
CA ARG A 289 -17.95 -23.91 -16.13
C ARG A 289 -18.12 -22.40 -16.29
N VAL A 290 -17.14 -21.75 -16.90
CA VAL A 290 -17.25 -20.34 -17.30
C VAL A 290 -18.22 -20.24 -18.48
N ALA A 291 -19.29 -19.47 -18.31
CA ALA A 291 -20.28 -19.17 -19.33
C ALA A 291 -19.86 -17.97 -20.19
N SER A 292 -19.34 -16.91 -19.56
CA SER A 292 -18.86 -15.72 -20.23
C SER A 292 -17.93 -14.91 -19.32
N THR A 293 -17.20 -13.97 -19.92
CA THR A 293 -16.32 -13.04 -19.20
C THR A 293 -16.44 -11.65 -19.80
N SER A 294 -16.22 -10.62 -18.99
CA SER A 294 -16.10 -9.23 -19.45
C SER A 294 -15.06 -8.46 -18.63
N ILE A 295 -14.39 -7.51 -19.27
CA ILE A 295 -13.53 -6.54 -18.62
C ILE A 295 -14.21 -5.17 -18.66
N ASN A 296 -14.22 -4.47 -17.54
CA ASN A 296 -14.65 -3.08 -17.45
C ASN A 296 -13.70 -2.30 -16.53
N GLY A 297 -12.78 -1.53 -17.12
CA GLY A 297 -11.71 -0.87 -16.37
C GLY A 297 -10.86 -1.90 -15.63
N SER A 298 -10.79 -1.78 -14.31
CA SER A 298 -10.06 -2.71 -13.44
C SER A 298 -10.84 -3.94 -13.00
N ALA A 299 -12.10 -4.08 -13.41
CA ALA A 299 -12.95 -5.21 -13.05
C ALA A 299 -12.94 -6.30 -14.14
N LEU A 300 -12.64 -7.53 -13.75
CA LEU A 300 -12.85 -8.75 -14.53
C LEU A 300 -14.05 -9.50 -13.96
N THR A 301 -15.14 -9.52 -14.73
CA THR A 301 -16.35 -10.28 -14.41
C THR A 301 -16.28 -11.67 -15.05
N ILE A 302 -16.48 -12.72 -14.25
CA ILE A 302 -16.52 -14.12 -14.66
C ILE A 302 -17.90 -14.68 -14.33
N ASN A 303 -18.69 -14.98 -15.35
CA ASN A 303 -19.99 -15.63 -15.19
C ASN A 303 -19.83 -17.14 -15.27
N LEU A 304 -20.27 -17.84 -14.24
CA LEU A 304 -20.31 -19.29 -14.14
C LEU A 304 -21.70 -19.82 -14.46
N THR A 305 -21.75 -21.06 -14.94
CA THR A 305 -22.99 -21.84 -15.11
C THR A 305 -22.74 -23.31 -14.81
N GLY A 306 -23.80 -24.06 -14.54
CA GLY A 306 -23.73 -25.49 -14.22
C GLY A 306 -23.03 -25.78 -12.89
N VAL A 307 -22.97 -24.81 -11.98
CA VAL A 307 -22.40 -25.00 -10.64
C VAL A 307 -23.37 -25.82 -9.79
N SER A 308 -22.95 -27.01 -9.36
CA SER A 308 -23.82 -27.99 -8.65
C SER A 308 -23.17 -28.62 -7.41
N CYS A 309 -22.04 -28.08 -6.95
CA CYS A 309 -21.24 -28.58 -5.84
C CYS A 309 -21.57 -27.83 -4.54
N ASN A 310 -22.82 -27.93 -4.09
CA ASN A 310 -23.18 -27.38 -2.77
C ASN A 310 -22.34 -28.02 -1.67
N ALA A 311 -22.11 -27.30 -0.57
CA ALA A 311 -21.26 -27.72 0.55
C ALA A 311 -19.82 -28.02 0.11
N SER A 312 -19.23 -27.11 -0.67
CA SER A 312 -17.85 -27.25 -1.16
C SER A 312 -17.17 -25.89 -1.33
N ASN A 313 -15.85 -25.87 -1.20
CA ASN A 313 -15.03 -24.73 -1.56
C ASN A 313 -14.74 -24.76 -3.06
N ILE A 314 -15.08 -23.68 -3.75
CA ILE A 314 -14.91 -23.54 -5.20
C ILE A 314 -13.86 -22.47 -5.46
N THR A 315 -12.77 -22.85 -6.12
CA THR A 315 -11.79 -21.90 -6.62
C THR A 315 -12.17 -21.41 -8.02
N VAL A 316 -12.16 -20.09 -8.21
CA VAL A 316 -12.28 -19.41 -9.50
C VAL A 316 -10.94 -18.76 -9.81
N THR A 317 -10.46 -18.92 -11.04
CA THR A 317 -9.10 -18.53 -11.44
C THR A 317 -9.12 -17.79 -12.77
N ALA A 318 -8.41 -16.66 -12.84
CA ALA A 318 -8.02 -15.99 -14.07
C ALA A 318 -6.50 -16.08 -14.23
N ASN A 319 -6.04 -16.46 -15.42
CA ASN A 319 -4.61 -16.62 -15.70
C ASN A 319 -4.13 -15.53 -16.65
N ASP A 320 -2.88 -15.09 -16.45
CA ASP A 320 -2.18 -14.13 -17.29
C ASP A 320 -2.99 -12.85 -17.53
N VAL A 321 -3.51 -12.26 -16.44
CA VAL A 321 -4.24 -10.98 -16.47
C VAL A 321 -3.25 -9.86 -16.72
N LYS A 322 -3.53 -8.98 -17.68
CA LYS A 322 -2.60 -7.93 -18.12
C LYS A 322 -3.26 -6.56 -18.12
N ASP A 323 -2.47 -5.55 -17.80
CA ASP A 323 -2.85 -4.14 -17.94
C ASP A 323 -2.27 -3.53 -19.22
N ASP A 324 -2.57 -2.24 -19.43
CA ASP A 324 -2.08 -1.44 -20.55
C ASP A 324 -0.61 -1.01 -20.40
N ALA A 325 -0.06 -1.07 -19.19
CA ALA A 325 1.35 -0.83 -18.90
C ALA A 325 2.25 -2.05 -19.21
N GLY A 326 1.66 -3.20 -19.52
CA GLY A 326 2.37 -4.44 -19.85
C GLY A 326 2.72 -5.30 -18.63
N ASN A 327 2.21 -4.95 -17.44
CA ASN A 327 2.33 -5.78 -16.25
C ASN A 327 1.41 -7.00 -16.38
N ASN A 328 1.74 -8.06 -15.64
CA ASN A 328 0.97 -9.29 -15.67
C ASN A 328 0.83 -9.95 -14.29
N VAL A 329 -0.39 -10.39 -13.99
CA VAL A 329 -0.65 -11.34 -12.90
C VAL A 329 -0.73 -12.72 -13.52
N ALA A 330 0.29 -13.55 -13.25
CA ALA A 330 0.37 -14.91 -13.78
C ALA A 330 -0.89 -15.73 -13.42
N THR A 331 -1.36 -15.61 -12.18
CA THR A 331 -2.58 -16.26 -11.70
C THR A 331 -3.25 -15.42 -10.63
N ALA A 332 -4.49 -15.03 -10.89
CA ALA A 332 -5.40 -14.40 -9.95
C ALA A 332 -6.47 -15.43 -9.59
N CYS A 333 -6.64 -15.75 -8.30
CA CYS A 333 -7.65 -16.72 -7.89
C CYS A 333 -8.29 -16.33 -6.56
N VAL A 334 -9.52 -16.78 -6.39
CA VAL A 334 -10.26 -16.69 -5.13
C VAL A 334 -10.88 -18.04 -4.81
N THR A 335 -11.02 -18.36 -3.53
CA THR A 335 -11.83 -19.48 -3.06
C THR A 335 -13.13 -18.95 -2.48
N MET A 336 -14.25 -19.46 -2.98
CA MET A 336 -15.60 -19.18 -2.51
C MET A 336 -16.16 -20.43 -1.84
N GLY A 337 -16.56 -20.34 -0.58
CA GLY A 337 -17.35 -21.39 0.07
C GLY A 337 -18.77 -21.38 -0.49
N LEU A 338 -19.19 -22.42 -1.20
CA LEU A 338 -20.57 -22.53 -1.67
C LEU A 338 -21.38 -23.37 -0.68
N LEU A 339 -22.24 -22.72 0.10
CA LEU A 339 -23.10 -23.38 1.08
C LEU A 339 -24.49 -22.75 1.09
N LEU A 340 -25.38 -23.30 0.26
CA LEU A 340 -26.74 -22.83 0.10
C LEU A 340 -27.47 -22.78 1.44
N GLY A 341 -27.92 -21.60 1.85
CA GLY A 341 -28.72 -21.40 3.05
C GLY A 341 -27.96 -21.15 4.36
N ASP A 342 -26.63 -21.01 4.32
CA ASP A 342 -25.81 -20.53 5.45
C ASP A 342 -25.83 -18.99 5.47
N VAL A 343 -26.92 -18.43 5.98
CA VAL A 343 -27.24 -17.01 5.83
C VAL A 343 -26.49 -16.13 6.83
N ASP A 344 -25.93 -16.71 7.89
CA ASP A 344 -24.99 -16.02 8.79
C ASP A 344 -23.51 -16.19 8.39
N GLY A 345 -23.22 -17.10 7.45
CA GLY A 345 -21.90 -17.31 6.88
C GLY A 345 -20.93 -18.04 7.82
N ASN A 346 -21.44 -18.74 8.84
CA ASN A 346 -20.65 -19.43 9.84
C ASN A 346 -20.12 -20.81 9.37
N ARG A 347 -20.42 -21.18 8.12
CA ARG A 347 -20.00 -22.41 7.42
C ARG A 347 -20.77 -23.68 7.81
N VAL A 348 -21.88 -23.56 8.52
CA VAL A 348 -22.80 -24.66 8.82
C VAL A 348 -24.25 -24.19 8.73
N VAL A 349 -25.09 -24.94 8.04
CA VAL A 349 -26.53 -24.63 7.99
C VAL A 349 -27.24 -25.24 9.19
N ASP A 350 -27.73 -24.41 10.11
CA ASP A 350 -28.38 -24.83 11.34
C ASP A 350 -29.66 -24.04 11.71
N SER A 351 -30.11 -24.16 12.95
CA SER A 351 -31.33 -23.50 13.42
C SER A 351 -31.23 -21.97 13.48
N ASN A 352 -30.01 -21.41 13.56
CA ASN A 352 -29.78 -19.97 13.56
C ASN A 352 -30.10 -19.37 12.19
N ASP A 353 -29.69 -20.04 11.10
CA ASP A 353 -30.05 -19.61 9.74
C ASP A 353 -31.57 -19.53 9.55
N LEU A 354 -32.27 -20.56 10.03
CA LEU A 354 -33.73 -20.57 9.99
C LEU A 354 -34.35 -19.42 10.80
N ALA A 355 -33.76 -19.07 11.94
CA ALA A 355 -34.24 -17.96 12.76
C ALA A 355 -34.03 -16.61 12.05
N ILE A 356 -32.89 -16.44 11.38
CA ILE A 356 -32.55 -15.24 10.60
C ILE A 356 -33.55 -15.05 9.46
N VAL A 357 -33.74 -16.06 8.60
CA VAL A 357 -34.69 -15.98 7.48
C VAL A 357 -36.12 -15.74 7.98
N ARG A 358 -36.54 -16.41 9.06
CA ARG A 358 -37.88 -16.19 9.66
C ARG A 358 -38.10 -14.76 10.13
N SER A 359 -37.07 -14.11 10.68
CA SER A 359 -37.17 -12.75 11.18
C SER A 359 -37.37 -11.69 10.07
N GLN A 360 -37.12 -12.08 8.82
CA GLN A 360 -37.14 -11.18 7.66
C GLN A 360 -38.22 -11.56 6.62
N LEU A 361 -39.10 -12.51 6.94
CA LEU A 361 -40.19 -12.93 6.04
C LEU A 361 -41.09 -11.76 5.62
N GLY A 362 -41.38 -11.71 4.32
CA GLY A 362 -42.20 -10.68 3.69
C GLY A 362 -41.45 -9.38 3.38
N GLN A 363 -40.17 -9.27 3.74
CA GLN A 363 -39.35 -8.10 3.43
C GLN A 363 -38.79 -8.19 2.00
N PRO A 364 -38.67 -7.05 1.30
CA PRO A 364 -37.87 -6.97 0.08
C PRO A 364 -36.38 -7.10 0.42
N THR A 365 -35.62 -7.58 -0.55
CA THR A 365 -34.17 -7.70 -0.46
C THR A 365 -33.47 -6.32 -0.49
N ASN A 366 -32.49 -6.14 0.39
CA ASN A 366 -31.64 -4.97 0.56
C ASN A 366 -30.21 -5.38 0.98
N ASP A 367 -29.36 -4.40 1.23
CA ASP A 367 -27.95 -4.54 1.62
C ASP A 367 -27.72 -5.26 2.96
N THR A 368 -28.69 -5.25 3.86
CA THR A 368 -28.59 -5.89 5.19
C THR A 368 -29.18 -7.30 5.26
N ASN A 369 -30.04 -7.68 4.31
CA ASN A 369 -30.78 -8.94 4.35
C ASN A 369 -30.62 -9.82 3.09
N LEU A 370 -29.73 -9.45 2.16
CA LEU A 370 -29.53 -10.17 0.89
C LEU A 370 -29.23 -11.67 1.02
N ARG A 371 -28.62 -12.09 2.12
CA ARG A 371 -28.32 -13.52 2.39
C ARG A 371 -29.59 -14.32 2.68
N SER A 372 -30.61 -13.69 3.27
CA SER A 372 -31.89 -14.35 3.54
C SER A 372 -32.77 -14.54 2.30
N ASP A 373 -32.49 -13.83 1.20
CA ASP A 373 -33.07 -14.11 -0.11
C ASP A 373 -32.27 -15.22 -0.81
N VAL A 374 -32.36 -16.41 -0.22
CA VAL A 374 -31.59 -17.60 -0.61
C VAL A 374 -31.93 -18.04 -2.03
N ASN A 375 -33.17 -17.85 -2.47
CA ASN A 375 -33.59 -18.18 -3.83
C ASN A 375 -33.22 -17.08 -4.85
N ASN A 376 -32.86 -15.88 -4.35
CA ASN A 376 -32.39 -14.72 -5.09
C ASN A 376 -33.46 -14.13 -6.05
N ASP A 377 -34.73 -14.08 -5.64
CA ASP A 377 -35.84 -13.52 -6.43
C ASP A 377 -36.22 -12.08 -6.07
N GLY A 378 -35.57 -11.49 -5.07
CA GLY A 378 -35.80 -10.12 -4.59
C GLY A 378 -36.76 -10.02 -3.41
N THR A 379 -37.35 -11.12 -2.94
CA THR A 379 -38.28 -11.13 -1.79
C THR A 379 -37.97 -12.28 -0.83
N ILE A 380 -37.81 -11.97 0.46
CA ILE A 380 -37.60 -12.99 1.49
C ILE A 380 -38.94 -13.63 1.83
N SER A 381 -39.10 -14.90 1.50
CA SER A 381 -40.38 -15.60 1.55
C SER A 381 -40.28 -16.99 2.18
N ASN A 382 -41.42 -17.68 2.26
CA ASN A 382 -41.44 -19.08 2.69
C ASN A 382 -40.67 -20.01 1.75
N LEU A 383 -40.38 -19.60 0.51
CA LEU A 383 -39.55 -20.39 -0.40
C LEU A 383 -38.08 -20.41 0.06
N ASP A 384 -37.56 -19.28 0.53
CA ASP A 384 -36.22 -19.17 1.09
C ASP A 384 -36.09 -20.01 2.36
N LEU A 385 -37.09 -19.88 3.25
CA LEU A 385 -37.15 -20.69 4.47
C LEU A 385 -37.18 -22.19 4.16
N GLN A 386 -37.91 -22.62 3.13
CA GLN A 386 -37.93 -24.02 2.68
C GLN A 386 -36.59 -24.46 2.07
N ILE A 387 -35.82 -23.57 1.44
CA ILE A 387 -34.47 -23.90 0.98
C ILE A 387 -33.57 -24.15 2.18
N VAL A 388 -33.48 -23.21 3.13
CA VAL A 388 -32.66 -23.37 4.35
C VAL A 388 -33.05 -24.64 5.11
N THR A 389 -34.35 -24.89 5.29
CA THR A 389 -34.85 -26.09 5.97
C THR A 389 -34.35 -27.39 5.34
N ARG A 390 -34.18 -27.43 4.02
CA ARG A 390 -33.67 -28.61 3.29
C ARG A 390 -32.16 -28.77 3.37
N GLN A 391 -31.44 -27.73 3.78
CA GLN A 391 -29.97 -27.70 3.86
C GLN A 391 -29.44 -27.90 5.27
N ILE A 392 -30.31 -27.97 6.29
CA ILE A 392 -29.92 -28.19 7.69
C ILE A 392 -28.99 -29.40 7.83
N GLY A 393 -27.86 -29.19 8.50
CA GLY A 393 -26.81 -30.17 8.74
C GLY A 393 -25.77 -30.26 7.62
N THR A 394 -25.88 -29.47 6.55
CA THR A 394 -24.78 -29.28 5.60
C THR A 394 -23.76 -28.30 6.15
N SER A 395 -22.49 -28.50 5.79
CA SER A 395 -21.39 -27.63 6.23
C SER A 395 -20.31 -27.59 5.16
N LEU A 396 -19.50 -26.54 5.16
CA LEU A 396 -18.27 -26.55 4.36
C LEU A 396 -17.24 -27.49 4.98
N PRO A 397 -16.30 -28.02 4.18
CA PRO A 397 -15.14 -28.72 4.71
C PRO A 397 -14.34 -27.80 5.66
N PRO A 398 -13.66 -28.39 6.67
CA PRO A 398 -12.79 -27.65 7.58
C PRO A 398 -11.61 -27.00 6.88
#